data_AF-A0A1I8BY18-F1
#
_entry.id   AF-A0A1I8BY18-F1
#
_cell.length_a   1.000
_cell.length_b   1.000
_cell.length_c   1.000
_cell.angle_alpha   90.00
_cell.angle_beta   90.00
_cell.angle_gamma   90.00
#
_symmetry.space_group_name_H-M   'P 1'
#
loop_
_entity.id
_entity.type
_entity.pdbx_description
1 polymer ?
#
loop_
_entity_poly.entity_id
_entity_poly.type
_entity_poly.pdbx_seq_one_letter_code
_entity_poly.pdbx_strand_id
1 'polypeptide(L)'
;MHSYTYLIVCEIVHLLNKVISIELKGYPNDLKCVKTVALRQFLSNGHIVIFVVVKSSSDLNTEYEIAHSTLRCYCAARHYPLVILDFSNNSTLSALCPQRDFMFRRHCALAHFLSDNPTKIEWVLFLDADIGVVNPSHLVEDYLPKTTSMDREQMIPDLVFYERIFNGEFVAGSYIARYY
;
A
#
# COMPACT_ATOMS: atom_id res chain seq x y z
N MET A 1 23.55 -19.37 -4.54
CA MET A 1 23.00 -20.30 -3.54
C MET A 1 23.19 -19.66 -2.17
N HIS A 2 22.07 -19.30 -1.55
CA HIS A 2 21.86 -18.87 -0.15
C HIS A 2 22.26 -17.44 0.30
N SER A 3 21.20 -16.73 0.73
CA SER A 3 21.15 -15.95 1.98
C SER A 3 21.04 -14.41 1.91
N TYR A 4 20.21 -13.87 1.02
CA TYR A 4 19.68 -12.49 1.17
C TYR A 4 18.16 -12.34 1.00
N THR A 5 17.45 -13.40 0.60
CA THR A 5 15.99 -13.36 0.34
C THR A 5 15.14 -13.66 1.57
N TYR A 6 15.73 -14.06 2.70
CA TYR A 6 15.01 -14.51 3.90
C TYR A 6 14.68 -13.41 4.93
N LEU A 7 15.05 -12.15 4.68
CA LEU A 7 14.91 -11.10 5.71
C LEU A 7 13.57 -10.36 5.70
N ILE A 8 12.65 -10.64 4.77
CA ILE A 8 11.44 -9.80 4.57
C ILE A 8 10.16 -10.41 5.19
N VAL A 9 10.27 -11.53 5.91
CA VAL A 9 9.09 -12.37 6.21
C VAL A 9 8.91 -12.78 7.69
N CYS A 10 9.89 -12.52 8.56
CA CYS A 10 9.84 -12.88 9.99
C CYS A 10 10.26 -11.63 10.78
N GLU A 11 9.40 -10.95 11.53
CA GLU A 11 8.79 -11.51 12.72
C GLU A 11 7.27 -11.71 12.65
N ILE A 12 6.93 -12.97 12.74
CA ILE A 12 5.63 -13.57 13.00
C ILE A 12 5.07 -13.05 14.33
N VAL A 13 3.80 -12.62 14.35
CA VAL A 13 2.90 -12.98 15.46
C VAL A 13 1.66 -13.67 14.91
N HIS A 14 1.83 -14.97 14.76
CA HIS A 14 0.78 -15.96 14.95
C HIS A 14 0.38 -15.93 16.43
N LEU A 15 -0.60 -15.09 16.80
CA LEU A 15 -1.32 -15.19 18.08
C LEU A 15 -2.82 -14.98 17.84
N LEU A 16 -3.44 -15.95 17.17
CA LEU A 16 -4.79 -16.35 17.57
C LEU A 16 -4.63 -17.61 18.42
N ASN A 17 -5.22 -17.58 19.61
CA ASN A 17 -5.29 -18.62 20.65
C ASN A 17 -4.20 -18.62 21.74
N LYS A 18 -3.98 -17.47 22.38
CA LYS A 18 -3.86 -17.39 23.85
C LYS A 18 -3.96 -15.95 24.30
N VAL A 19 -4.86 -15.69 25.24
CA VAL A 19 -4.88 -14.48 26.06
C VAL A 19 -3.49 -14.31 26.67
N ILE A 20 -2.68 -13.42 26.12
CA ILE A 20 -1.45 -12.93 26.73
C ILE A 20 -1.54 -11.42 26.59
N SER A 21 -1.82 -10.77 27.72
CA SER A 21 -1.69 -9.34 27.91
C SER A 21 -0.24 -8.95 27.65
N ILE A 22 0.08 -8.55 26.41
CA ILE A 22 1.32 -7.85 26.12
C ILE A 22 1.10 -6.43 26.62
N GLU A 23 1.49 -6.19 27.87
CA GLU A 23 1.68 -4.86 28.41
C GLU A 23 2.80 -4.22 27.59
N LEU A 24 2.44 -3.36 26.62
CA LEU A 24 3.37 -2.54 25.85
C LEU A 24 4.00 -1.50 26.80
N LYS A 25 4.89 -1.95 27.69
CA LYS A 25 5.73 -1.09 28.53
C LYS A 25 6.74 -0.39 27.63
N GLY A 26 6.37 0.79 27.13
CA GLY A 26 7.31 1.70 26.48
C GLY A 26 6.77 2.52 25.31
N TYR A 27 5.53 2.31 24.86
CA TYR A 27 4.92 3.16 23.84
C TYR A 27 3.98 4.18 24.50
N PRO A 28 4.18 5.50 24.32
CA PRO A 28 3.26 6.48 24.86
C PRO A 28 1.86 6.22 24.28
N ASN A 29 0.88 6.07 25.17
CA ASN A 29 -0.54 5.78 24.91
C ASN A 29 -1.29 6.89 24.14
N ASP A 30 -0.58 7.69 23.35
CA ASP A 30 -1.08 8.92 22.75
C ASP A 30 -0.53 9.11 21.31
N LEU A 31 -0.49 8.03 20.51
CA LEU A 31 -0.37 8.17 19.04
C LEU A 31 -1.70 8.69 18.46
N LYS A 32 -2.08 9.92 18.83
CA LYS A 32 -2.88 10.75 17.95
C LYS A 32 -1.99 11.10 16.77
N CYS A 33 -2.16 10.40 15.65
CA CYS A 33 -1.60 10.83 14.37
C CYS A 33 -1.94 12.33 14.22
N VAL A 34 -0.91 13.17 14.24
CA VAL A 34 -1.07 14.63 14.27
C VAL A 34 -1.93 15.03 13.08
N LYS A 35 -3.14 15.52 13.37
CA LYS A 35 -4.06 16.02 12.35
C LYS A 35 -3.46 17.28 11.76
N THR A 36 -3.30 17.29 10.44
CA THR A 36 -2.89 18.40 9.57
C THR A 36 -1.40 18.43 9.19
N VAL A 37 -1.05 17.66 8.16
CA VAL A 37 0.12 17.94 7.32
C VAL A 37 -0.37 18.70 6.08
N ALA A 38 0.22 19.86 5.80
CA ALA A 38 -0.22 20.75 4.73
C ALA A 38 0.02 20.15 3.33
N LEU A 39 -0.98 20.26 2.45
CA LEU A 39 -0.97 19.85 1.03
C LEU A 39 0.26 20.29 0.22
N ARG A 40 0.95 21.37 0.63
CA ARG A 40 2.12 21.90 -0.06
C ARG A 40 3.38 21.06 0.08
N GLN A 41 3.50 20.22 1.11
CA GLN A 41 4.70 19.42 1.36
C GLN A 41 4.68 18.06 0.63
N PHE A 42 3.52 17.62 0.15
CA PHE A 42 3.34 16.41 -0.66
C PHE A 42 3.93 16.51 -2.08
N LEU A 43 4.24 17.72 -2.56
CA LEU A 43 4.61 17.96 -3.95
C LEU A 43 6.12 17.88 -4.24
N SER A 44 6.99 17.71 -3.23
CA SER A 44 8.44 17.67 -3.45
C SER A 44 9.03 16.27 -3.65
N ASN A 45 8.28 15.20 -3.37
CA ASN A 45 8.68 13.78 -3.54
C ASN A 45 7.72 13.01 -4.48
N GLY A 46 7.03 13.72 -5.38
CA GLY A 46 5.90 13.25 -6.20
C GLY A 46 6.20 12.19 -7.25
N HIS A 47 6.89 11.11 -6.87
CA HIS A 47 7.14 9.95 -7.73
C HIS A 47 6.37 8.71 -7.25
N ILE A 48 6.03 8.61 -5.96
CA ILE A 48 5.36 7.42 -5.39
C ILE A 48 4.06 7.81 -4.71
N VAL A 49 2.95 7.13 -5.07
CA VAL A 49 1.65 7.25 -4.40
C VAL A 49 1.26 5.90 -3.78
N ILE A 50 0.73 5.93 -2.56
CA ILE A 50 0.12 4.75 -1.94
C ILE A 50 -1.39 4.82 -2.21
N PHE A 51 -1.95 3.77 -2.81
CA PHE A 51 -3.33 3.75 -3.30
C PHE A 51 -4.11 2.57 -2.72
N VAL A 52 -5.20 2.88 -2.01
CA VAL A 52 -6.11 1.89 -1.42
C VAL A 52 -7.51 2.10 -1.96
N VAL A 53 -8.21 1.01 -2.22
CA VAL A 53 -9.59 1.04 -2.69
C VAL A 53 -10.50 0.26 -1.75
N VAL A 54 -11.55 0.90 -1.28
CA VAL A 54 -12.55 0.30 -0.39
C VAL A 54 -13.94 0.31 -1.01
N LYS A 55 -14.77 -0.66 -0.63
CA LYS A 55 -16.18 -0.66 -1.01
C LYS A 55 -16.89 0.51 -0.36
N SER A 56 -16.65 0.72 0.93
CA SER A 56 -17.16 1.83 1.71
C SER A 56 -16.07 2.37 2.63
N SER A 57 -15.97 3.69 2.78
CA SER A 57 -15.08 4.30 3.76
C SER A 57 -15.43 3.96 5.22
N SER A 58 -16.64 3.44 5.49
CA SER A 58 -16.99 2.90 6.81
C SER A 58 -16.08 1.74 7.22
N ASP A 59 -15.67 0.90 6.27
CA ASP A 59 -14.91 -0.33 6.53
C ASP A 59 -13.53 -0.03 7.12
N LEU A 60 -13.01 1.17 6.84
CA LEU A 60 -11.74 1.69 7.38
C LEU A 60 -11.78 2.03 8.86
N ASN A 61 -12.97 2.12 9.46
CA ASN A 61 -13.15 2.38 10.89
C ASN A 61 -13.76 1.17 11.62
N THR A 62 -13.90 0.03 10.93
CA THR A 62 -14.43 -1.22 11.49
C THR A 62 -13.45 -2.35 11.22
N GLU A 63 -13.66 -3.10 10.14
CA GLU A 63 -12.90 -4.29 9.76
C GLU A 63 -11.41 -3.98 9.55
N TYR A 64 -11.10 -2.80 8.98
CA TYR A 64 -9.75 -2.43 8.55
C TYR A 64 -9.10 -1.36 9.42
N GLU A 65 -9.65 -1.06 10.61
CA GLU A 65 -9.19 0.06 11.45
C GLU A 65 -7.69 0.00 11.75
N ILE A 66 -7.18 -1.17 12.17
CA ILE A 66 -5.77 -1.33 12.53
C ILE A 66 -4.87 -1.19 11.30
N ALA A 67 -5.20 -1.90 10.21
CA ALA A 67 -4.45 -1.87 8.96
C ALA A 67 -4.36 -0.44 8.43
N HIS A 68 -5.50 0.24 8.34
CA HIS A 68 -5.61 1.61 7.89
C HIS A 68 -4.89 2.61 8.80
N SER A 69 -5.00 2.46 10.12
CA SER A 69 -4.33 3.35 11.08
C SER A 69 -2.81 3.29 10.96
N THR A 70 -2.23 2.09 10.88
CA THR A 70 -0.79 1.91 10.70
C THR A 70 -0.31 2.48 9.36
N LEU A 71 -1.07 2.25 8.28
CA LEU A 71 -0.77 2.78 6.96
C LEU A 71 -0.80 4.33 6.95
N ARG A 72 -1.82 4.93 7.56
CA ARG A 72 -1.91 6.40 7.70
C ARG A 72 -0.72 6.98 8.44
N CYS A 73 -0.32 6.36 9.55
CA CYS A 73 0.84 6.82 10.32
C CYS A 73 2.13 6.73 9.50
N TYR A 74 2.34 5.62 8.78
CA TYR A 74 3.50 5.43 7.92
C TYR A 74 3.55 6.48 6.79
N CYS A 75 2.45 6.67 6.07
CA CYS A 75 2.37 7.64 4.98
C CYS A 75 2.63 9.07 5.48
N ALA A 76 2.06 9.43 6.64
CA ALA A 76 2.28 10.73 7.25
C ALA A 76 3.74 10.94 7.68
N ALA A 77 4.36 9.93 8.32
CA ALA A 77 5.74 10.01 8.78
C ALA A 77 6.76 10.06 7.64
N ARG A 78 6.49 9.34 6.54
CA ARG A 78 7.36 9.26 5.35
C ARG A 78 7.01 10.24 4.24
N HIS A 79 5.96 11.03 4.42
CA HIS A 79 5.46 12.00 3.46
C HIS A 79 5.01 11.39 2.12
N TYR A 80 4.52 10.14 2.14
CA TYR A 80 3.89 9.55 0.95
C TYR A 80 2.46 10.06 0.79
N PRO A 81 2.05 10.51 -0.40
CA PRO A 81 0.65 10.71 -0.73
C PRO A 81 -0.13 9.39 -0.55
N LEU A 82 -1.15 9.43 0.30
CA LEU A 82 -2.08 8.31 0.50
C LEU A 82 -3.43 8.65 -0.13
N VAL A 83 -3.81 7.90 -1.14
CA VAL A 83 -5.10 8.01 -1.81
C VAL A 83 -5.97 6.84 -1.38
N ILE A 84 -7.15 7.17 -0.88
CA ILE A 84 -8.16 6.19 -0.47
C ILE A 84 -9.40 6.46 -1.30
N LEU A 85 -9.71 5.52 -2.17
CA LEU A 85 -10.86 5.58 -3.04
C LEU A 85 -12.02 4.81 -2.43
N ASP A 86 -13.11 5.52 -2.19
CA ASP A 86 -14.38 4.95 -1.73
C ASP A 86 -15.31 4.72 -2.93
N PHE A 87 -15.55 3.45 -3.28
CA PHE A 87 -16.42 3.08 -4.39
C PHE A 87 -17.89 3.41 -4.14
N SER A 88 -18.38 3.33 -2.89
CA SER A 88 -19.79 3.58 -2.54
C SER A 88 -20.22 5.02 -2.86
N ASN A 89 -19.26 5.94 -2.81
CA ASN A 89 -19.47 7.36 -3.02
C ASN A 89 -19.09 7.83 -4.43
N ASN A 90 -18.78 6.91 -5.36
CA ASN A 90 -18.35 7.25 -6.72
C ASN A 90 -19.17 6.50 -7.78
N SER A 91 -20.36 7.04 -8.07
CA SER A 91 -21.29 6.49 -9.07
C SER A 91 -20.73 6.55 -10.49
N THR A 92 -19.99 7.60 -10.83
CA THR A 92 -19.30 7.74 -12.12
C THR A 92 -18.30 6.60 -12.32
N LEU A 93 -17.45 6.34 -11.33
CA LEU A 93 -16.46 5.27 -11.42
C LEU A 93 -17.10 3.88 -11.43
N SER A 94 -18.21 3.72 -10.72
CA SER A 94 -19.00 2.48 -10.79
C SER A 94 -19.56 2.21 -12.19
N ALA A 95 -19.88 3.26 -12.96
CA ALA A 95 -20.30 3.13 -14.35
C ALA A 95 -19.11 2.85 -15.29
N LEU A 96 -17.95 3.47 -15.04
CA LEU A 96 -16.72 3.26 -15.82
C LEU A 96 -16.09 1.88 -15.57
N CYS A 97 -16.28 1.32 -14.38
CA CYS A 97 -15.75 0.03 -13.96
C CYS A 97 -16.88 -1.00 -13.75
N PRO A 98 -17.45 -1.55 -14.85
CA PRO A 98 -18.63 -2.44 -14.80
C PRO A 98 -18.31 -3.88 -14.39
N GLN A 99 -17.05 -4.19 -14.02
CA GLN A 99 -16.64 -5.55 -13.69
C GLN A 99 -17.54 -6.13 -12.59
N ARG A 100 -17.93 -7.40 -12.68
CA ARG A 100 -18.87 -7.99 -11.71
C ARG A 100 -18.23 -8.09 -10.32
N ASP A 101 -16.97 -8.52 -10.28
CA ASP A 101 -16.23 -8.68 -9.04
C ASP A 101 -15.60 -7.35 -8.62
N PHE A 102 -15.74 -7.01 -7.35
CA PHE A 102 -15.10 -5.84 -6.76
C PHE A 102 -13.58 -5.91 -6.90
N MET A 103 -12.96 -7.10 -6.81
CA MET A 103 -11.53 -7.27 -6.96
C MET A 103 -11.01 -6.67 -8.28
N PHE A 104 -11.70 -6.93 -9.38
CA PHE A 104 -11.34 -6.35 -10.68
C PHE A 104 -11.69 -4.86 -10.81
N ARG A 105 -12.76 -4.39 -10.15
CA ARG A 105 -13.11 -2.96 -10.15
C ARG A 105 -12.00 -2.09 -9.58
N ARG A 106 -11.29 -2.57 -8.56
CA ARG A 106 -10.20 -1.79 -7.93
C ARG A 106 -9.04 -1.53 -8.89
N HIS A 107 -8.68 -2.50 -9.72
CA HIS A 107 -7.66 -2.32 -10.76
C HIS A 107 -8.13 -1.35 -11.85
N CYS A 108 -9.39 -1.43 -12.26
CA CYS A 108 -9.99 -0.46 -13.19
C CYS A 108 -9.97 0.96 -12.62
N ALA A 109 -10.31 1.13 -11.34
CA ALA A 109 -10.24 2.40 -10.66
C ALA A 109 -8.83 2.99 -10.62
N LEU A 110 -7.83 2.17 -10.33
CA LEU A 110 -6.43 2.60 -10.37
C LEU A 110 -6.04 3.08 -11.78
N ALA A 111 -6.44 2.34 -12.83
CA ALA A 111 -6.14 2.71 -14.21
C ALA A 111 -6.73 4.08 -14.61
N HIS A 112 -7.97 4.35 -14.21
CA HIS A 112 -8.59 5.67 -14.41
C HIS A 112 -7.89 6.75 -13.60
N PHE A 113 -7.61 6.51 -12.32
CA PHE A 113 -6.90 7.46 -11.47
C PHE A 113 -5.53 7.86 -12.05
N LEU A 114 -4.76 6.89 -12.54
CA LEU A 114 -3.47 7.12 -13.17
C LEU A 114 -3.61 7.93 -14.47
N SER A 115 -4.60 7.58 -15.30
CA SER A 115 -4.90 8.28 -16.55
C SER A 115 -5.32 9.74 -16.35
N ASP A 116 -5.98 10.04 -15.23
CA ASP A 116 -6.37 11.41 -14.86
C ASP A 116 -5.21 12.21 -14.23
N ASN A 117 -4.11 11.57 -13.83
CA ASN A 117 -2.98 12.20 -13.14
C ASN A 117 -1.59 11.87 -13.75
N PRO A 118 -1.41 11.95 -15.08
CA PRO A 118 -0.30 11.27 -15.73
C PRO A 118 1.08 11.87 -15.45
N THR A 119 1.18 13.17 -15.20
CA THR A 119 2.47 13.87 -15.04
C THR A 119 2.96 13.96 -13.59
N LYS A 120 2.27 13.33 -12.64
CA LYS A 120 2.51 13.49 -11.19
C LYS A 120 2.86 12.20 -10.46
N ILE A 121 2.84 11.06 -11.14
CA ILE A 121 2.93 9.74 -10.51
C ILE A 121 3.81 8.85 -11.38
N GLU A 122 4.95 8.42 -10.87
CA GLU A 122 5.84 7.46 -11.54
C GLU A 122 5.56 6.03 -11.06
N TRP A 123 5.28 5.87 -9.78
CA TRP A 123 5.05 4.61 -9.11
C TRP A 123 3.80 4.68 -8.23
N VAL A 124 3.05 3.59 -8.20
CA VAL A 124 1.95 3.38 -7.28
C VAL A 124 2.18 2.10 -6.50
N LEU A 125 2.14 2.20 -5.18
CA LEU A 125 1.95 1.04 -4.31
C LEU A 125 0.46 0.85 -4.10
N PHE A 126 -0.12 -0.10 -4.84
CA PHE A 126 -1.51 -0.50 -4.72
C PHE A 126 -1.66 -1.53 -3.61
N LEU A 127 -2.50 -1.24 -2.61
CA LEU A 127 -2.69 -2.10 -1.45
C LEU A 127 -4.15 -2.50 -1.25
N ASP A 128 -4.36 -3.74 -0.80
CA ASP A 128 -5.62 -4.19 -0.20
C ASP A 128 -5.88 -3.41 1.10
N ALA A 129 -7.16 -3.23 1.43
CA ALA A 129 -7.58 -2.42 2.58
C ALA A 129 -7.23 -3.08 3.93
N ASP A 130 -7.00 -4.40 3.95
CA ASP A 130 -6.62 -5.18 5.12
C ASP A 130 -5.10 -5.27 5.32
N ILE A 131 -4.30 -4.54 4.54
CA ILE A 131 -2.84 -4.50 4.68
C ILE A 131 -2.41 -3.33 5.56
N GLY A 132 -1.73 -3.66 6.66
CA GLY A 132 -1.09 -2.70 7.56
C GLY A 132 0.43 -2.66 7.45
N VAL A 133 1.05 -1.61 7.99
CA VAL A 133 2.51 -1.46 8.04
C VAL A 133 3.04 -2.01 9.36
N VAL A 134 3.91 -3.03 9.26
CA VAL A 134 4.52 -3.67 10.44
C VAL A 134 5.89 -3.08 10.77
N ASN A 135 6.71 -2.78 9.74
CA ASN A 135 8.03 -2.16 9.93
C ASN A 135 8.09 -0.79 9.23
N PRO A 136 7.85 0.31 9.96
CA PRO A 136 7.85 1.65 9.38
C PRO A 136 9.26 2.18 9.07
N SER A 137 10.31 1.42 9.39
CA SER A 137 11.71 1.83 9.18
C SER A 137 12.12 1.73 7.72
N HIS A 138 11.53 0.81 6.95
CA HIS A 138 11.80 0.63 5.52
C HIS A 138 11.05 1.65 4.66
N LEU A 139 11.66 2.02 3.54
CA LEU A 139 11.07 2.91 2.54
C LEU A 139 10.46 2.08 1.40
N VAL A 140 9.44 2.62 0.73
CA VAL A 140 8.84 1.95 -0.46
C VAL A 140 9.87 1.80 -1.57
N GLU A 141 10.75 2.79 -1.72
CA GLU A 141 11.88 2.85 -2.64
C GLU A 141 12.83 1.66 -2.50
N ASP A 142 12.94 1.08 -1.30
CA ASP A 142 13.81 -0.08 -1.06
C ASP A 142 13.36 -1.31 -1.87
N TYR A 143 12.07 -1.36 -2.21
CA TYR A 143 11.42 -2.45 -2.93
C TYR A 143 11.18 -2.17 -4.42
N LEU A 144 11.49 -0.95 -4.90
CA LEU A 144 11.36 -0.63 -6.32
C LEU A 144 12.42 -1.40 -7.14
N PRO A 145 12.10 -1.81 -8.39
CA PRO A 145 13.09 -2.37 -9.29
C PRO A 145 14.27 -1.41 -9.48
N LYS A 146 15.47 -1.87 -9.14
CA LYS A 146 16.70 -1.08 -9.29
C LYS A 146 17.31 -1.35 -10.66
N THR A 147 17.67 -0.30 -11.37
CA THR A 147 18.51 -0.39 -12.57
C THR A 147 19.93 -0.74 -12.13
N THR A 148 20.30 -2.01 -12.16
CA THR A 148 21.70 -2.40 -11.91
C THR A 148 22.46 -2.27 -13.22
N SER A 149 23.57 -1.52 -13.19
CA SER A 149 24.38 -1.12 -14.34
C SER A 149 25.11 -2.26 -15.07
N MET A 150 24.77 -3.53 -14.83
CA MET A 150 25.50 -4.68 -15.37
C MET A 150 24.74 -5.52 -16.41
N ASP A 151 23.44 -5.33 -16.60
CA ASP A 151 22.72 -6.06 -17.66
C ASP A 151 22.30 -5.08 -18.75
N ARG A 152 22.97 -5.16 -19.90
CA ARG A 152 22.83 -4.24 -21.04
C ARG A 152 21.53 -4.43 -21.83
N GLU A 153 20.44 -4.77 -21.15
CA GLU A 153 19.07 -4.77 -21.64
C GLU A 153 18.06 -4.90 -20.48
N GLN A 154 18.16 -4.03 -19.46
CA GLN A 154 17.23 -4.03 -18.32
C GLN A 154 15.92 -3.32 -18.65
N MET A 155 14.89 -4.11 -18.94
CA MET A 155 13.50 -3.65 -18.91
C MET A 155 13.07 -3.46 -17.45
N ILE A 156 12.77 -2.22 -17.05
CA ILE A 156 12.09 -1.95 -15.78
C ILE A 156 10.66 -2.48 -15.92
N PRO A 157 10.19 -3.41 -15.06
CA PRO A 157 8.84 -3.95 -15.16
C PRO A 157 7.80 -2.89 -14.85
N ASP A 158 6.68 -2.92 -15.56
CA ASP A 158 5.55 -2.01 -15.30
C ASP A 158 4.67 -2.46 -14.13
N LEU A 159 4.71 -3.75 -13.79
CA LEU A 159 4.01 -4.33 -12.64
C LEU A 159 4.96 -5.25 -11.86
N VAL A 160 4.99 -5.09 -10.54
CA VAL A 160 5.78 -5.92 -9.62
C VAL A 160 4.84 -6.55 -8.60
N PHE A 161 4.75 -7.87 -8.66
CA PHE A 161 3.98 -8.68 -7.71
C PHE A 161 4.90 -9.29 -6.65
N TYR A 162 4.29 -9.79 -5.59
CA TYR A 162 4.98 -10.55 -4.56
C TYR A 162 4.32 -11.91 -4.34
N GLU A 163 5.09 -12.82 -3.75
CA GLU A 163 4.67 -14.17 -3.39
C GLU A 163 4.20 -14.19 -1.93
N ARG A 164 3.08 -14.86 -1.64
CA ARG A 164 2.65 -15.10 -0.25
C ARG A 164 3.54 -16.12 0.41
N ILE A 165 3.91 -15.81 1.65
CA ILE A 165 4.77 -16.63 2.49
C ILE A 165 4.16 -18.01 2.80
N PHE A 166 2.86 -18.09 3.01
CA PHE A 166 2.23 -19.30 3.56
C PHE A 166 1.84 -20.34 2.50
N ASN A 167 1.71 -19.96 1.23
CA ASN A 167 1.29 -20.87 0.15
C ASN A 167 2.04 -20.69 -1.17
N GLY A 168 2.98 -19.75 -1.28
CA GLY A 168 3.76 -19.52 -2.49
C GLY A 168 2.97 -18.93 -3.67
N GLU A 169 1.78 -18.38 -3.40
CA GLU A 169 0.92 -17.80 -4.43
C GLU A 169 1.36 -16.39 -4.82
N PHE A 170 1.41 -16.09 -6.13
CA PHE A 170 1.57 -14.72 -6.62
C PHE A 170 0.29 -13.92 -6.39
N VAL A 171 0.38 -12.82 -5.64
CA VAL A 171 -0.79 -12.03 -5.23
C VAL A 171 -1.05 -10.89 -6.20
N ALA A 172 -2.29 -10.79 -6.67
CA ALA A 172 -2.76 -9.63 -7.43
C ALA A 172 -3.51 -8.58 -6.60
N GLY A 173 -3.83 -8.88 -5.34
CA GLY A 173 -4.54 -7.95 -4.44
C GLY A 173 -3.71 -6.70 -4.08
N SER A 174 -2.38 -6.81 -4.11
CA SER A 174 -1.46 -5.70 -3.86
C SER A 174 -0.23 -5.83 -4.75
N TYR A 175 0.30 -4.71 -5.24
CA TYR A 175 1.45 -4.69 -6.16
C TYR A 175 2.00 -3.28 -6.30
N ILE A 176 3.19 -3.19 -6.89
CA ILE A 176 3.76 -1.93 -7.34
C ILE A 176 3.50 -1.80 -8.84
N ALA A 177 3.00 -0.66 -9.27
CA ALA A 177 2.80 -0.34 -10.68
C ALA A 177 3.61 0.90 -11.07
N ARG A 178 4.18 0.87 -12.27
CA ARG A 178 4.84 2.02 -12.89
C ARG A 178 3.86 2.69 -13.85
N TYR A 179 3.87 4.02 -13.87
CA TYR A 179 3.06 4.83 -14.79
C TYR A 179 3.95 5.89 -15.45
N TYR A 180 3.72 6.16 -16.74
CA TYR A 180 4.54 7.06 -17.57
C TYR A 180 3.69 8.06 -18.36
#